data_AF-A0A7S0W017-F1
#
_entry.id   AF-A0A7S0W017-F1
#
_cell.length_a   1.000
_cell.length_b   1.000
_cell.length_c   1.000
_cell.angle_alpha   90.00
_cell.angle_beta   90.00
_cell.angle_gamma   90.00
#
_symmetry.space_group_name_H-M   'P 1'
#
loop_
_entity.id
_entity.type
_entity.pdbx_description
1 polymer ?
#
loop_
_entity_poly.entity_id
_entity_poly.type
_entity_poly.pdbx_seq_one_letter_code
_entity_poly.pdbx_strand_id
1 'polypeptide(L)'
;AVWGGLVRPSLAQEYTFYASLASPDQRVKLWVDNSLVLSEWSSLAATEASGTLSVGAAGSYFPVRLQYKRLDGAAASGAALKWESAGIAKAAVPSTRLYEAVGIQGSPVDVAVVAGPLHP
;
A
#
# COMPACT_ATOMS: atom_id res chain seq x y z
N ALA A 1 -10.88 0.94 7.36
CA ALA A 1 -10.86 0.58 5.93
C ALA A 1 -9.54 -0.07 5.59
N VAL A 2 -9.55 -1.04 4.68
CA VAL A 2 -8.33 -1.61 4.09
C VAL A 2 -8.45 -1.38 2.60
N TRP A 3 -7.42 -0.80 2.00
CA TRP A 3 -7.27 -0.67 0.57
C TRP A 3 -6.07 -1.49 0.12
N GLY A 4 -6.19 -2.17 -1.02
CA GLY A 4 -5.16 -3.00 -1.60
C GLY A 4 -5.04 -2.75 -3.10
N GLY A 5 -3.82 -2.80 -3.60
CA GLY A 5 -3.52 -2.51 -4.99
C GLY A 5 -2.10 -2.84 -5.39
N LEU A 6 -1.66 -2.27 -6.50
CA LEU A 6 -0.28 -2.34 -6.97
C LEU A 6 0.24 -0.92 -7.23
N VAL A 7 1.50 -0.69 -6.89
CA VAL A 7 2.26 0.48 -7.33
C VAL A 7 3.29 0.07 -8.37
N ARG A 8 3.55 0.95 -9.35
CA ARG A 8 4.53 0.69 -10.41
C ARG A 8 5.58 1.80 -10.51
N PRO A 9 6.60 1.84 -9.63
CA PRO A 9 7.66 2.84 -9.68
C PRO A 9 8.37 2.85 -11.04
N SER A 10 8.73 4.02 -11.56
CA SER A 10 9.35 4.14 -12.90
C SER A 10 10.86 3.96 -12.91
N LEU A 11 11.50 4.03 -11.74
CA LEU A 11 12.95 3.96 -11.56
C LEU A 11 13.29 2.95 -10.46
N ALA A 12 14.44 2.29 -10.58
CA ALA A 12 14.98 1.40 -9.55
C ALA A 12 15.80 2.24 -8.56
N GLN A 13 15.14 2.74 -7.52
CA GLN A 13 15.69 3.70 -6.57
C GLN A 13 15.00 3.53 -5.21
N GLU A 14 15.51 4.22 -4.19
CA GLU A 14 14.78 4.39 -2.95
C GLU A 14 13.62 5.39 -3.14
N TYR A 15 12.43 4.96 -2.77
CA TYR A 15 11.24 5.81 -2.72
C TYR A 15 10.86 6.09 -1.28
N THR A 16 10.55 7.34 -0.98
CA THR A 16 9.88 7.71 0.27
C THR A 16 8.39 7.79 0.03
N PHE A 17 7.61 6.95 0.71
CA PHE A 17 6.16 6.99 0.70
C PHE A 17 5.67 7.86 1.86
N TYR A 18 4.64 8.66 1.60
CA TYR A 18 3.98 9.49 2.61
C TYR A 18 2.50 9.17 2.67
N ALA A 19 1.98 9.04 3.89
CA ALA A 19 0.57 9.03 4.17
C ALA A 19 0.18 10.35 4.84
N SER A 20 -0.55 11.21 4.13
CA SER A 20 -1.14 12.42 4.70
C SER A 20 -2.52 12.07 5.27
N LEU A 21 -2.72 12.37 6.55
CA LEU A 21 -3.93 12.18 7.33
C LEU A 21 -4.59 13.52 7.63
N ALA A 22 -5.90 13.53 7.78
CA ALA A 22 -6.66 14.76 8.00
C ALA A 22 -6.73 15.19 9.48
N SER A 23 -6.48 14.29 10.43
CA SER A 23 -6.49 14.57 11.87
C SER A 23 -5.59 13.60 12.65
N PRO A 24 -5.02 14.01 13.81
CA PRO A 24 -4.34 13.11 14.75
C PRO A 24 -5.19 11.96 15.30
N ASP A 25 -6.51 12.03 15.14
CA ASP A 25 -7.45 10.96 15.52
C ASP A 25 -7.53 9.83 14.48
N GLN A 26 -6.63 9.82 13.50
CA GLN A 26 -6.53 8.81 12.47
C GLN A 26 -5.28 7.94 12.70
N ARG A 27 -5.30 6.73 12.14
CA ARG A 27 -4.23 5.74 12.21
C ARG A 27 -4.01 5.14 10.85
N VAL A 28 -2.75 4.84 10.55
CA VAL A 28 -2.34 4.33 9.24
C VAL A 28 -1.25 3.27 9.36
N LYS A 29 -1.35 2.25 8.53
CA LYS A 29 -0.25 1.34 8.20
C LYS A 29 -0.15 1.22 6.69
N LEU A 30 1.07 1.24 6.19
CA LEU A 30 1.36 1.04 4.78
C LEU A 30 2.33 -0.13 4.64
N TRP A 31 1.95 -1.07 3.78
CA TRP A 31 2.85 -2.09 3.27
C TRP A 31 3.08 -1.85 1.79
N VAL A 32 4.33 -1.99 1.36
CA VAL A 32 4.72 -2.00 -0.05
C VAL A 32 5.67 -3.18 -0.23
N ASP A 33 5.44 -3.99 -1.26
CA ASP A 33 6.17 -5.24 -1.48
C ASP A 33 6.13 -6.19 -0.27
N ASN A 34 4.94 -6.29 0.35
CA ASN A 34 4.69 -7.03 1.58
C ASN A 34 5.51 -6.57 2.82
N SER A 35 6.36 -5.56 2.68
CA SER A 35 7.17 -4.99 3.75
C SER A 35 6.43 -3.84 4.41
N LEU A 36 6.45 -3.78 5.76
CA LEU A 36 5.83 -2.69 6.51
C LEU A 36 6.69 -1.44 6.40
N VAL A 37 6.25 -0.47 5.59
CA VAL A 37 6.97 0.78 5.31
C VAL A 37 6.64 1.86 6.34
N LEU A 38 5.39 1.90 6.82
CA LEU A 38 4.91 2.92 7.75
C LEU A 38 3.95 2.29 8.75
N SER A 39 4.11 2.59 10.05
CA SER A 39 3.21 2.11 11.09
C SER A 39 2.91 3.11 12.20
N GLU A 40 1.89 3.93 12.01
CA GLU A 40 1.37 4.89 12.99
C GLU A 40 0.01 4.38 13.52
N TRP A 41 0.04 3.30 14.29
CA TRP A 41 -1.17 2.61 14.77
C TRP A 41 -1.52 2.91 16.23
N SER A 42 -0.53 3.07 17.08
CA SER A 42 -0.72 3.38 18.50
C SER A 42 -0.94 4.89 18.69
N SER A 43 -0.02 5.67 18.16
CA SER A 43 -0.02 7.13 18.13
C SER A 43 0.24 7.61 16.72
N LEU A 44 -0.06 8.88 16.47
CA LEU A 44 0.34 9.58 15.25
C LEU A 44 1.29 10.71 15.64
N ALA A 45 2.54 10.64 15.18
CA ALA A 45 3.53 11.69 15.48
C ALA A 45 3.21 13.03 14.77
N ALA A 46 2.67 12.97 13.56
CA ALA A 46 2.26 14.12 12.76
C ALA A 46 1.16 13.71 11.77
N THR A 47 0.37 14.67 11.26
CA THR A 47 -0.63 14.43 10.22
C THR A 47 -0.04 14.01 8.88
N GLU A 48 1.28 13.95 8.75
CA GLU A 48 1.95 13.28 7.65
C GLU A 48 3.00 12.33 8.20
N ALA A 49 2.87 11.05 7.86
CA ALA A 49 3.83 10.03 8.22
C ALA A 49 4.53 9.52 6.95
N SER A 50 5.78 9.07 7.08
CA SER A 50 6.56 8.59 5.94
C SER A 50 7.40 7.36 6.26
N GLY A 51 7.79 6.65 5.22
CA GLY A 51 8.74 5.54 5.29
C GLY A 51 9.37 5.28 3.93
N THR A 52 10.54 4.66 3.90
CA THR A 52 11.30 4.40 2.69
C THR A 52 11.21 2.94 2.26
N LEU A 53 11.32 2.70 0.94
CA LEU A 53 11.49 1.37 0.36
C LEU A 53 12.45 1.45 -0.83
N SER A 54 13.45 0.58 -0.84
CA SER A 54 14.33 0.40 -2.00
C SER A 54 13.64 -0.43 -3.09
N VAL A 55 13.45 0.16 -4.27
CA VAL A 55 12.89 -0.51 -5.45
C VAL A 55 14.02 -1.10 -6.29
N GLY A 56 14.10 -2.43 -6.34
CA GLY A 56 15.16 -3.13 -7.08
C GLY A 56 14.96 -3.20 -8.60
N ALA A 57 13.72 -3.02 -9.09
CA ALA A 57 13.40 -3.14 -10.51
C ALA A 57 12.42 -2.05 -10.97
N ALA A 58 12.85 -1.22 -11.90
CA ALA A 58 12.03 -0.19 -12.53
C ALA A 58 10.87 -0.82 -13.32
N GLY A 59 9.68 -0.21 -13.24
CA GLY A 59 8.52 -0.63 -14.02
C GLY A 59 7.87 -1.94 -13.57
N SER A 60 8.32 -2.53 -12.46
CA SER A 60 7.70 -3.70 -11.85
C SER A 60 6.49 -3.32 -11.00
N TYR A 61 5.55 -4.25 -10.83
CA TYR A 61 4.39 -4.07 -9.97
C TYR A 61 4.72 -4.55 -8.57
N PHE A 62 4.53 -3.68 -7.58
CA PHE A 62 4.72 -4.00 -6.17
C PHE A 62 3.38 -3.96 -5.46
N PRO A 63 3.00 -5.01 -4.70
CA PRO A 63 1.78 -5.01 -3.92
C PRO A 63 1.82 -3.89 -2.89
N VAL A 64 0.76 -3.10 -2.85
CA VAL A 64 0.57 -2.05 -1.85
C VAL A 64 -0.68 -2.34 -1.04
N ARG A 65 -0.58 -2.18 0.28
CA ARG A 65 -1.71 -2.30 1.19
C ARG A 65 -1.70 -1.10 2.11
N LEU A 66 -2.82 -0.39 2.17
CA LEU A 66 -3.03 0.70 3.11
C LEU A 66 -4.13 0.29 4.08
N GLN A 67 -3.80 0.23 5.37
CA GLN A 67 -4.79 0.11 6.42
C GLN A 67 -5.00 1.47 7.07
N TYR A 68 -6.26 1.87 7.15
CA TYR A 68 -6.68 3.14 7.71
C TYR A 68 -7.75 2.93 8.78
N LYS A 69 -7.58 3.58 9.93
CA LYS A 69 -8.58 3.60 11.00
C LYS A 69 -8.79 5.03 11.48
N ARG A 70 -10.03 5.34 11.82
CA ARG A 70 -10.44 6.56 12.48
C ARG A 70 -10.84 6.22 13.92
N LEU A 71 -10.51 7.08 14.87
CA LEU A 71 -11.06 7.00 16.22
C LEU A 71 -12.46 7.64 16.26
N ASP A 72 -13.27 7.21 17.21
CA ASP A 72 -14.65 7.67 17.35
C ASP A 72 -14.70 9.18 17.60
N GLY A 73 -15.66 9.87 16.96
CA GLY A 73 -15.83 11.33 17.09
C GLY A 73 -14.97 12.19 16.16
N ALA A 74 -14.08 11.62 15.34
CA ALA A 74 -13.25 12.40 14.43
C ALA A 74 -14.05 12.96 13.23
N ALA A 75 -14.09 14.30 13.13
CA ALA A 75 -14.81 15.05 12.12
C ALA A 75 -14.22 14.92 10.70
N ALA A 76 -12.88 14.78 10.61
CA ALA A 76 -12.19 14.74 9.33
C ALA A 76 -12.06 13.30 8.79
N SER A 77 -12.28 13.14 7.48
CA SER A 77 -12.16 11.88 6.76
C SER A 77 -11.16 12.01 5.63
N GLY A 78 -10.33 11.00 5.42
CA GLY A 78 -9.48 10.90 4.24
C GLY A 78 -8.02 10.66 4.59
N ALA A 79 -7.36 9.96 3.67
CA ALA A 79 -5.91 9.78 3.64
C ALA A 79 -5.43 9.92 2.21
N ALA A 80 -4.27 10.53 2.00
CA ALA A 80 -3.64 10.63 0.69
C ALA A 80 -2.28 9.94 0.70
N LEU A 81 -2.03 9.10 -0.31
CA LEU A 81 -0.73 8.48 -0.52
C LEU A 81 0.09 9.32 -1.50
N LYS A 82 1.29 9.72 -1.09
CA LYS A 82 2.26 10.44 -1.91
C LYS A 82 3.57 9.68 -1.94
N TRP A 83 4.43 10.01 -2.90
CA TRP A 83 5.80 9.49 -2.94
C TRP A 83 6.78 10.55 -3.45
N GLU A 84 8.06 10.34 -3.18
CA GLU A 84 9.17 11.04 -3.82
C GLU A 84 10.35 10.08 -4.01
N SER A 85 11.29 10.43 -4.88
CA SER A 85 12.54 9.70 -5.11
C SER A 85 13.58 10.69 -5.68
N ALA A 86 14.85 10.28 -5.77
CA ALA A 86 15.88 11.07 -6.45
C ALA A 86 15.48 11.38 -7.91
N GLY A 87 15.22 12.66 -8.20
CA GLY A 87 14.73 13.13 -9.50
C GLY A 87 13.22 13.06 -9.70
N ILE A 88 12.45 12.61 -8.70
CA ILE A 88 10.99 12.60 -8.68
C ILE A 88 10.53 13.46 -7.50
N ALA A 89 9.99 14.65 -7.79
CA ALA A 89 9.45 15.53 -6.76
C ALA A 89 8.25 14.89 -6.03
N LYS A 90 8.07 15.25 -4.77
CA LYS A 90 6.95 14.80 -3.94
C LYS A 90 5.61 15.11 -4.58
N ALA A 91 4.84 14.07 -4.86
CA ALA A 91 3.50 14.20 -5.43
C ALA A 91 2.59 13.06 -4.96
N ALA A 92 1.28 13.26 -5.08
CA ALA A 92 0.32 12.15 -4.97
C ALA A 92 0.73 11.03 -5.92
N VAL A 93 0.63 9.77 -5.48
CA VAL A 93 0.95 8.63 -6.35
C VAL A 93 0.00 8.69 -7.54
N PRO A 94 0.50 8.89 -8.79
CA PRO A 94 -0.37 9.09 -9.94
C PRO A 94 -1.28 7.88 -10.16
N SER A 95 -2.52 8.09 -10.60
CA SER A 95 -3.42 6.98 -10.95
C SER A 95 -2.86 6.08 -12.06
N THR A 96 -1.98 6.61 -12.93
CA THR A 96 -1.23 5.82 -13.94
C THR A 96 -0.16 4.91 -13.35
N ARG A 97 0.02 4.96 -12.02
CA ARG A 97 1.04 4.24 -11.24
C ARG A 97 0.43 3.53 -10.03
N LEU A 98 -0.85 3.77 -9.74
CA LEU A 98 -1.62 3.19 -8.65
C LEU A 98 -2.77 2.39 -9.25
N TYR A 99 -2.68 1.07 -9.12
CA TYR A 99 -3.64 0.15 -9.71
C TYR A 99 -4.47 -0.46 -8.59
N GLU A 100 -5.78 -0.43 -8.71
CA GLU A 100 -6.66 -1.13 -7.79
C GLU A 100 -6.55 -2.64 -8.03
N ALA A 101 -6.35 -3.41 -6.97
CA ALA A 101 -6.44 -4.86 -7.05
C ALA A 101 -7.93 -5.24 -6.99
N VAL A 102 -8.60 -5.24 -8.14
CA VAL A 102 -9.98 -5.75 -8.22
C VAL A 102 -9.92 -7.27 -8.14
N GLY A 103 -10.23 -7.81 -6.96
CA GLY A 103 -10.54 -9.23 -6.83
C GLY A 103 -11.82 -9.50 -7.61
N ILE A 104 -11.72 -10.18 -8.75
CA ILE A 104 -12.88 -10.77 -9.41
C ILE A 104 -13.58 -11.69 -8.42
N GLN A 105 -14.87 -11.44 -8.14
CA GLN A 105 -15.71 -12.33 -7.33
C GLN A 105 -15.63 -13.74 -7.93
N GLY A 106 -15.07 -14.70 -7.19
CA GLY A 106 -14.81 -16.07 -7.67
C GLY A 106 -13.35 -16.42 -7.92
N SER A 107 -12.39 -15.56 -7.54
CA SER A 107 -10.96 -15.90 -7.48
C SER A 107 -10.37 -15.65 -6.08
N PRO A 108 -9.43 -16.50 -5.62
CA PRO A 108 -8.87 -17.66 -6.30
C PRO A 108 -9.88 -18.81 -6.40
N VAL A 109 -9.91 -19.49 -7.54
CA VAL A 109 -10.57 -20.81 -7.62
C VAL A 109 -9.79 -21.71 -6.67
N ASP A 110 -10.45 -22.34 -5.69
CA ASP A 110 -9.82 -23.38 -4.88
C ASP A 110 -9.25 -24.44 -5.83
N VAL A 111 -7.93 -24.59 -5.86
CA VAL A 111 -7.30 -25.73 -6.54
C VAL A 111 -7.60 -26.95 -5.66
N ALA A 112 -8.62 -27.71 -6.03
CA ALA A 112 -8.85 -29.02 -5.45
C ALA A 112 -7.67 -29.93 -5.84
N VAL A 113 -6.74 -30.13 -4.92
CA VAL A 113 -5.68 -31.13 -5.05
C VAL A 113 -6.33 -32.50 -4.83
N VAL A 114 -6.73 -33.16 -5.92
CA VAL A 114 -7.19 -34.56 -5.87
C VAL A 114 -5.98 -35.46 -6.04
N ALA A 115 -5.75 -36.36 -5.07
CA ALA A 115 -4.78 -37.43 -5.23
C ALA A 115 -5.24 -38.37 -6.35
N GLY A 116 -4.44 -38.50 -7.42
CA GLY A 116 -4.65 -39.53 -8.42
C GLY A 116 -4.31 -40.92 -7.85
N PRO A 117 -4.94 -42.00 -8.33
CA PRO A 117 -4.57 -43.34 -7.89
C PRO A 117 -3.11 -43.63 -8.26
N LEU A 118 -2.34 -44.16 -7.31
CA LEU A 118 -1.07 -44.79 -7.61
C LEU A 118 -1.37 -46.02 -8.47
N HIS A 119 -0.96 -45.98 -9.73
CA HIS A 119 -1.03 -47.12 -10.63
C HIS A 119 0.14 -48.08 -10.32
N PRO A 120 -0.14 -49.35 -9.99
CA PRO A 120 0.62 -50.48 -10.49
C PRO A 120 0.07 -50.96 -11.85
#